data_AF-A0A3M2DXF7-F1
#
_entry.id   AF-A0A3M2DXF7-F1
#
_cell.length_a   1.000
_cell.length_b   1.000
_cell.length_c   1.000
_cell.angle_alpha   90.00
_cell.angle_beta   90.00
_cell.angle_gamma   90.00
#
_symmetry.space_group_name_H-M   'P 1'
#
loop_
_entity.id
_entity.type
_entity.pdbx_description
1 polymer ?
#
loop_
_entity_poly.entity_id
_entity_poly.type
_entity_poly.pdbx_seq_one_letter_code
_entity_poly.pdbx_strand_id
1 'polypeptide(L)'
;MTEWLVSLPHDIKMLYEAAADQDLARGAREVAVGAIISTIGQGHLPGVPPDDFSNYCDSAILLRMALQRIVAIGGEDAETLRSRFDGFFASLDEDLALCREAIGDRYEWLEQKLERLPTLTYKGKKIADYLDDDDASAFLYEEGLEFRTEYEVDEDLLGDRLKKAQTILDALDKRRQSETR
;
A
#
# COMPACT_ATOMS: atom_id res chain seq x y z
N MET A 1 -5.63 5.01 11.50
CA MET A 1 -4.29 4.39 11.55
C MET A 1 -4.28 2.99 12.16
N THR A 2 -4.79 2.76 13.38
CA THR A 2 -4.88 1.40 13.95
C THR A 2 -5.59 0.44 13.00
N GLU A 3 -6.82 0.79 12.63
CA GLU A 3 -7.63 0.02 11.67
C GLU A 3 -6.92 -0.17 10.32
N TRP A 4 -6.11 0.80 9.91
CA TRP A 4 -5.42 0.79 8.61
C TRP A 4 -4.25 -0.19 8.57
N LEU A 5 -3.56 -0.35 9.71
CA LEU A 5 -2.51 -1.36 9.86
C LEU A 5 -3.14 -2.75 9.96
N VAL A 6 -4.18 -2.90 10.78
CA VAL A 6 -4.92 -4.17 10.90
C VAL A 6 -5.51 -4.60 9.55
N SER A 7 -6.02 -3.66 8.75
CA SER A 7 -6.61 -3.96 7.43
C SER A 7 -5.57 -4.17 6.33
N LEU A 8 -4.27 -3.98 6.57
CA LEU A 8 -3.27 -3.98 5.52
C LEU A 8 -3.29 -5.26 4.65
N PRO A 9 -3.39 -6.48 5.21
CA PRO A 9 -3.57 -7.71 4.41
C PRO A 9 -4.79 -7.70 3.49
N HIS A 10 -5.88 -7.07 3.93
CA HIS A 10 -7.11 -6.93 3.16
C HIS A 10 -6.96 -5.88 2.06
N ASP A 11 -6.31 -4.75 2.35
CA ASP A 11 -6.02 -3.69 1.38
C ASP A 11 -5.14 -4.24 0.23
N ILE A 12 -4.15 -5.07 0.54
CA ILE A 12 -3.33 -5.77 -0.46
C ILE A 12 -4.18 -6.69 -1.33
N LYS A 13 -5.17 -7.39 -0.75
CA LYS A 13 -6.08 -8.23 -1.53
C LYS A 13 -6.87 -7.41 -2.55
N MET A 14 -7.37 -6.24 -2.18
CA MET A 14 -8.07 -5.35 -3.12
C MET A 14 -7.19 -4.94 -4.29
N LEU A 15 -5.88 -4.72 -4.04
CA LEU A 15 -4.92 -4.41 -5.10
C LEU A 15 -4.64 -5.61 -6.01
N TYR A 16 -4.61 -6.83 -5.50
CA TYR A 16 -4.51 -8.02 -6.34
C TYR A 16 -5.71 -8.16 -7.28
N GLU A 17 -6.92 -7.85 -6.78
CA GLU A 17 -8.12 -7.83 -7.62
C GLU A 17 -8.01 -6.76 -8.70
N ALA A 18 -7.56 -5.55 -8.35
CA ALA A 18 -7.35 -4.48 -9.33
C ALA A 18 -6.23 -4.79 -10.36
N ALA A 19 -5.17 -5.50 -9.96
CA ALA A 19 -4.09 -5.89 -10.88
C ALA A 19 -4.56 -6.94 -11.91
N ALA A 20 -5.42 -7.87 -11.47
CA ALA A 20 -5.93 -8.97 -12.29
C ALA A 20 -7.10 -8.56 -13.20
N ASP A 21 -7.81 -7.49 -12.86
CA ASP A 21 -8.93 -6.96 -13.64
C ASP A 21 -8.45 -6.38 -14.99
N GLN A 22 -8.81 -7.04 -16.09
CA GLN A 22 -8.38 -6.64 -17.44
C GLN A 22 -9.18 -5.45 -17.99
N ASP A 23 -10.32 -5.15 -17.38
CA ASP A 23 -11.23 -4.07 -17.79
C ASP A 23 -10.87 -2.75 -17.09
N LEU A 24 -10.00 -2.78 -16.08
CA LEU A 24 -9.28 -1.60 -15.60
C LEU A 24 -8.20 -1.14 -16.59
N ALA A 25 -8.00 0.18 -16.66
CA ALA A 25 -6.97 0.74 -17.50
C ALA A 25 -5.57 0.23 -17.09
N ARG A 26 -4.70 -0.04 -18.07
CA ARG A 26 -3.34 -0.56 -17.83
C ARG A 26 -2.58 0.21 -16.74
N GLY A 27 -2.62 1.56 -16.80
CA GLY A 27 -1.96 2.40 -15.80
C GLY A 27 -2.50 2.20 -14.38
N ALA A 28 -3.79 1.90 -14.21
CA ALA A 28 -4.39 1.58 -12.92
C ALA A 28 -3.83 0.24 -12.40
N ARG A 29 -3.79 -0.78 -13.26
CA ARG A 29 -3.25 -2.10 -12.94
C ARG A 29 -1.75 -2.03 -12.57
N GLU A 30 -0.98 -1.20 -13.26
CA GLU A 30 0.43 -0.97 -12.94
C GLU A 30 0.62 -0.25 -11.59
N VAL A 31 -0.24 0.72 -11.25
CA VAL A 31 -0.26 1.32 -9.90
C VAL A 31 -0.58 0.25 -8.85
N ALA A 32 -1.52 -0.65 -9.12
CA ALA A 32 -1.88 -1.72 -8.19
C ALA A 32 -0.70 -2.66 -7.89
N VAL A 33 -0.03 -3.15 -8.95
CA VAL A 33 1.16 -3.99 -8.83
C VAL A 33 2.30 -3.26 -8.13
N GLY A 34 2.56 -2.01 -8.49
CA GLY A 34 3.58 -1.20 -7.84
C GLY A 34 3.31 -1.01 -6.35
N ALA A 35 2.05 -0.79 -5.97
CA ALA A 35 1.65 -0.64 -4.58
C ALA A 35 1.85 -1.94 -3.76
N ILE A 36 1.47 -3.09 -4.34
CA ILE A 36 1.73 -4.41 -3.75
C ILE A 36 3.23 -4.59 -3.50
N ILE A 37 4.04 -4.40 -4.54
CA ILE A 37 5.51 -4.53 -4.47
C ILE A 37 6.11 -3.58 -3.46
N SER A 38 5.64 -2.33 -3.41
CA SER A 38 6.14 -1.34 -2.45
C SER A 38 5.87 -1.73 -1.00
N THR A 39 4.85 -2.57 -0.76
CA THR A 39 4.48 -3.04 0.57
C THR A 39 5.20 -4.33 0.93
N ILE A 40 5.18 -5.35 0.06
CA ILE A 40 5.78 -6.65 0.39
C ILE A 40 7.31 -6.65 0.23
N GLY A 41 7.81 -5.82 -0.68
CA GLY A 41 9.24 -5.68 -0.94
C GLY A 41 9.92 -4.69 0.00
N GLN A 42 9.18 -4.01 0.89
CA GLN A 42 9.78 -3.07 1.82
C GLN A 42 10.60 -3.82 2.87
N GLY A 43 11.86 -3.47 2.98
CA GLY A 43 12.68 -3.92 4.11
C GLY A 43 12.23 -3.27 5.42
N HIS A 44 12.77 -3.77 6.53
CA HIS A 44 12.52 -3.22 7.85
C HIS A 44 13.23 -1.87 8.05
N LEU A 45 12.66 -1.03 8.90
CA LEU A 45 13.31 0.21 9.30
C LEU A 45 14.59 -0.08 10.08
N PRO A 46 15.65 0.74 9.97
CA PRO A 46 16.91 0.49 10.67
C PRO A 46 16.73 0.38 12.20
N GLY A 47 17.06 -0.77 12.79
CA GLY A 47 16.91 -0.99 14.23
C GLY A 47 15.46 -1.10 14.71
N VAL A 48 14.52 -1.41 13.82
CA VAL A 48 13.15 -1.80 14.14
C VAL A 48 13.01 -3.31 13.90
N PRO A 49 12.43 -4.08 14.84
CA PRO A 49 12.18 -5.51 14.65
C PRO A 49 11.32 -5.80 13.40
N PRO A 50 11.48 -6.95 12.72
CA PRO A 50 10.70 -7.29 11.52
C PRO A 50 9.18 -7.28 11.71
N ASP A 51 8.72 -7.76 12.86
CA ASP A 51 7.34 -7.90 13.31
C ASP A 51 6.71 -6.58 13.80
N ASP A 52 7.49 -5.50 13.86
CA ASP A 52 6.99 -4.22 14.35
C ASP A 52 6.10 -3.51 13.31
N PHE A 53 4.91 -3.08 13.73
CA PHE A 53 3.98 -2.35 12.86
C PHE A 53 4.58 -1.08 12.26
N SER A 54 5.58 -0.47 12.90
CA SER A 54 6.22 0.76 12.44
C SER A 54 6.85 0.59 11.05
N ASN A 55 7.20 -0.64 10.67
CA ASN A 55 7.69 -0.96 9.33
C ASN A 55 6.64 -0.73 8.23
N TYR A 56 5.37 -0.66 8.58
CA TYR A 56 4.24 -0.67 7.64
C TYR A 56 3.40 0.61 7.65
N CYS A 57 3.77 1.60 8.48
CA CYS A 57 3.03 2.86 8.60
C CYS A 57 2.90 3.62 7.28
N ASP A 58 3.98 3.72 6.49
CA ASP A 58 3.92 4.37 5.18
C ASP A 58 3.11 3.54 4.18
N SER A 59 3.27 2.22 4.19
CA SER A 59 2.52 1.32 3.31
C SER A 59 1.01 1.37 3.53
N ALA A 60 0.55 1.39 4.79
CA ALA A 60 -0.88 1.47 5.10
C ALA A 60 -1.55 2.73 4.53
N ILE A 61 -0.80 3.84 4.43
CA ILE A 61 -1.26 5.10 3.82
C ILE A 61 -1.12 5.00 2.29
N LEU A 62 0.04 4.55 1.80
CA LEU A 62 0.35 4.48 0.38
C LEU A 62 -0.60 3.55 -0.38
N LEU A 63 -1.02 2.41 0.20
CA LEU A 63 -1.99 1.52 -0.44
C LEU A 63 -3.36 2.17 -0.61
N ARG A 64 -3.83 2.94 0.38
CA ARG A 64 -5.08 3.70 0.29
C ARG A 64 -4.99 4.79 -0.79
N MET A 65 -3.87 5.51 -0.83
CA MET A 65 -3.60 6.48 -1.91
C MET A 65 -3.58 5.80 -3.28
N ALA A 66 -3.02 4.59 -3.37
CA ALA A 66 -3.00 3.81 -4.61
C ALA A 66 -4.40 3.38 -5.03
N LEU A 67 -5.25 2.90 -4.12
CA LEU A 67 -6.64 2.53 -4.41
C LEU A 67 -7.47 3.73 -4.89
N GLN A 68 -7.30 4.90 -4.26
CA GLN A 68 -7.91 6.15 -4.73
C GLN A 68 -7.42 6.48 -6.15
N ARG A 69 -6.11 6.37 -6.41
CA ARG A 69 -5.51 6.63 -7.72
C ARG A 69 -5.99 5.66 -8.80
N ILE A 70 -6.15 4.38 -8.48
CA ILE A 70 -6.63 3.36 -9.42
C ILE A 70 -8.02 3.71 -9.94
N VAL A 71 -8.95 4.02 -9.05
CA VAL A 71 -10.32 4.44 -9.44
C VAL A 71 -10.28 5.74 -10.23
N ALA A 72 -9.42 6.70 -9.86
CA ALA A 72 -9.26 7.96 -10.59
C ALA A 72 -8.65 7.81 -11.99
N ILE A 73 -7.76 6.83 -12.21
CA ILE A 73 -7.24 6.49 -13.54
C ILE A 73 -8.35 5.89 -14.41
N GLY A 74 -9.22 5.07 -13.81
CA GLY A 74 -10.41 4.55 -14.46
C GLY A 74 -10.19 3.26 -15.24
N GLY A 75 -11.10 3.03 -16.19
CA GLY A 75 -11.31 1.75 -16.87
C GLY A 75 -12.81 1.46 -16.96
N GLU A 76 -13.19 0.44 -17.71
CA GLU A 76 -14.60 0.03 -17.81
C GLU A 76 -15.13 -0.43 -16.45
N ASP A 77 -14.29 -1.13 -15.67
CA ASP A 77 -14.67 -1.68 -14.36
C ASP A 77 -14.28 -0.83 -13.14
N ALA A 78 -13.86 0.42 -13.33
CA ALA A 78 -13.48 1.28 -12.20
C ALA A 78 -14.65 1.52 -11.21
N GLU A 79 -15.86 1.73 -11.73
CA GLU A 79 -17.07 1.87 -10.91
C GLU A 79 -17.50 0.52 -10.31
N THR A 80 -17.28 -0.59 -11.03
CA THR A 80 -17.51 -1.95 -10.50
C THR A 80 -16.60 -2.22 -9.30
N LEU A 81 -15.31 -1.90 -9.41
CA LEU A 81 -14.34 -2.00 -8.31
C LEU A 81 -14.77 -1.14 -7.12
N ARG A 82 -15.16 0.12 -7.37
CA ARG A 82 -15.63 1.04 -6.33
C ARG A 82 -16.88 0.50 -5.62
N SER A 83 -17.84 -0.03 -6.39
CA SER A 83 -19.09 -0.60 -5.85
C SER A 83 -18.87 -1.90 -5.09
N ARG A 84 -17.87 -2.70 -5.46
CA ARG A 84 -17.56 -3.98 -4.80
C ARG A 84 -16.99 -3.78 -3.40
N PHE A 85 -16.26 -2.69 -3.20
CA PHE A 85 -15.67 -2.30 -1.93
C PHE A 85 -16.27 -0.98 -1.43
N ASP A 86 -17.60 -0.84 -1.55
CA ASP A 86 -18.34 0.39 -1.26
C ASP A 86 -18.05 0.93 0.15
N GLY A 87 -18.03 0.08 1.16
CA GLY A 87 -17.73 0.45 2.54
C GLY A 87 -16.34 1.03 2.72
N PHE A 88 -15.35 0.56 1.94
CA PHE A 88 -13.99 1.11 1.95
C PHE A 88 -13.93 2.45 1.22
N PHE A 89 -14.50 2.52 0.01
CA PHE A 89 -14.47 3.74 -0.81
C PHE A 89 -15.40 4.85 -0.31
N ALA A 90 -16.36 4.55 0.56
CA ALA A 90 -17.29 5.53 1.12
C ALA A 90 -16.58 6.58 1.99
N SER A 91 -15.58 6.18 2.78
CA SER A 91 -14.82 7.10 3.65
C SER A 91 -13.43 7.45 3.12
N LEU A 92 -12.91 6.71 2.14
CA LEU A 92 -11.51 6.81 1.68
C LEU A 92 -11.04 8.25 1.41
N ASP A 93 -11.85 9.06 0.75
CA ASP A 93 -11.48 10.43 0.39
C ASP A 93 -11.36 11.35 1.61
N GLU A 94 -12.30 11.23 2.57
CA GLU A 94 -12.30 11.98 3.82
C GLU A 94 -11.15 11.51 4.73
N ASP A 95 -10.96 10.20 4.82
CA ASP A 95 -9.89 9.54 5.55
C ASP A 95 -8.50 9.99 5.08
N LEU A 96 -8.27 10.06 3.76
CA LEU A 96 -7.03 10.54 3.18
C LEU A 96 -6.84 12.05 3.37
N ALA A 97 -7.92 12.84 3.35
CA ALA A 97 -7.85 14.27 3.63
C ALA A 97 -7.43 14.55 5.09
N LEU A 98 -8.04 13.85 6.05
CA LEU A 98 -7.64 13.91 7.47
C LEU A 98 -6.20 13.43 7.67
N CYS A 99 -5.80 12.36 6.99
CA CYS A 99 -4.43 11.85 7.05
C CYS A 99 -3.43 12.91 6.54
N ARG A 100 -3.72 13.57 5.42
CA ARG A 100 -2.90 14.65 4.87
C ARG A 100 -2.71 15.79 5.86
N GLU A 101 -3.78 16.25 6.50
CA GLU A 101 -3.71 17.28 7.53
C GLU A 101 -2.85 16.84 8.74
N ALA A 102 -2.98 15.58 9.14
CA ALA A 102 -2.29 15.06 10.33
C ALA A 102 -0.78 14.84 10.12
N ILE A 103 -0.34 14.38 8.94
CA ILE A 103 1.07 14.03 8.69
C ILE A 103 1.86 15.12 7.95
N GLY A 104 1.16 16.11 7.39
CA GLY A 104 1.74 17.30 6.77
C GLY A 104 2.63 16.99 5.56
N ASP A 105 3.86 17.52 5.58
CA ASP A 105 4.86 17.40 4.50
C ASP A 105 5.22 15.95 4.14
N ARG A 106 4.99 15.00 5.07
CA ARG A 106 5.18 13.57 4.82
C ARG A 106 4.20 13.04 3.78
N TYR A 107 3.02 13.65 3.66
CA TYR A 107 2.03 13.27 2.65
C TYR A 107 2.55 13.56 1.23
N GLU A 108 3.20 14.71 1.02
CA GLU A 108 3.80 15.06 -0.28
C GLU A 108 4.92 14.08 -0.69
N TRP A 109 5.70 13.59 0.28
CA TRP A 109 6.68 12.52 0.03
C TRP A 109 5.99 11.21 -0.40
N LEU A 110 4.87 10.85 0.22
CA LEU A 110 4.08 9.68 -0.19
C LEU A 110 3.43 9.88 -1.57
N GLU A 111 2.99 11.09 -1.92
CA GLU A 111 2.52 11.41 -3.27
C GLU A 111 3.61 11.19 -4.33
N GLN A 112 4.85 11.62 -4.04
CA GLN A 112 5.99 11.35 -4.93
C GLN A 112 6.31 9.85 -5.03
N LYS A 113 6.16 9.10 -3.94
CA LYS A 113 6.33 7.64 -3.93
C LYS A 113 5.25 6.97 -4.77
N LEU A 114 4.00 7.43 -4.65
CA LEU A 114 2.85 6.97 -5.43
C LEU A 114 3.09 7.15 -6.95
N GLU A 115 3.60 8.31 -7.37
CA GLU A 115 3.92 8.58 -8.78
C GLU A 115 4.98 7.65 -9.36
N ARG A 116 5.90 7.15 -8.52
CA ARG A 116 6.98 6.26 -8.93
C ARG A 116 6.60 4.79 -8.93
N LEU A 117 5.44 4.41 -8.36
CA LEU A 117 5.03 3.01 -8.26
C LEU A 117 5.11 2.25 -9.59
N PRO A 118 4.60 2.77 -10.73
CA PRO A 118 4.66 2.06 -12.01
C PRO A 118 6.08 1.88 -12.57
N THR A 119 7.06 2.60 -12.02
CA THR A 119 8.46 2.58 -12.47
C THR A 119 9.35 1.66 -11.65
N LEU A 120 8.82 1.05 -10.59
CA LEU A 120 9.59 0.17 -9.72
C LEU A 120 10.09 -1.06 -10.47
N THR A 121 11.18 -1.63 -9.95
CA THR A 121 11.71 -2.93 -10.37
C THR A 121 11.75 -3.81 -9.13
N TYR A 122 11.22 -5.02 -9.24
CA TYR A 122 11.20 -6.01 -8.16
C TYR A 122 11.80 -7.31 -8.68
N LYS A 123 12.74 -7.89 -7.91
CA LYS A 123 13.44 -9.14 -8.26
C LYS A 123 13.94 -9.20 -9.72
N GLY A 124 14.39 -8.05 -10.25
CA GLY A 124 14.92 -7.92 -11.62
C GLY A 124 13.89 -7.74 -12.73
N LYS A 125 12.59 -7.70 -12.42
CA LYS A 125 11.48 -7.48 -13.36
C LYS A 125 10.84 -6.10 -13.14
N LYS A 126 10.36 -5.48 -14.22
CA LYS A 126 9.59 -4.22 -14.18
C LYS A 126 8.15 -4.51 -13.79
N ILE A 127 7.43 -3.49 -13.31
CA ILE A 127 5.99 -3.60 -12.99
C ILE A 127 5.16 -4.19 -14.13
N ALA A 128 5.41 -3.77 -15.37
CA ALA A 128 4.70 -4.28 -16.54
C ALA A 128 4.84 -5.80 -16.70
N ASP A 129 6.01 -6.37 -16.38
CA ASP A 129 6.27 -7.80 -16.52
C ASP A 129 5.33 -8.62 -15.61
N TYR A 130 5.00 -8.11 -14.42
CA TYR A 130 4.08 -8.77 -13.49
C TYR A 130 2.61 -8.78 -13.95
N LEU A 131 2.28 -8.04 -15.02
CA LEU A 131 0.97 -8.07 -15.66
C LEU A 131 0.96 -8.86 -16.98
N ASP A 132 2.12 -9.01 -17.62
CA ASP A 132 2.28 -9.58 -18.96
C ASP A 132 2.80 -11.03 -18.94
N ASP A 133 3.39 -11.46 -17.81
CA ASP A 133 4.01 -12.77 -17.62
C ASP A 133 3.29 -13.50 -16.46
N ASP A 134 2.63 -14.61 -16.78
CA ASP A 134 1.87 -15.42 -15.82
C ASP A 134 2.74 -15.97 -14.69
N ASP A 135 4.01 -16.33 -14.96
CA ASP A 135 4.92 -16.83 -13.93
C ASP A 135 5.33 -15.71 -12.98
N ALA A 136 5.56 -14.49 -13.50
CA ALA A 136 5.83 -13.32 -12.68
C ALA A 136 4.61 -12.94 -11.81
N SER A 137 3.41 -12.97 -12.39
CA SER A 137 2.14 -12.73 -11.71
C SER A 137 1.90 -13.74 -10.59
N ALA A 138 2.07 -15.04 -10.88
CA ALA A 138 1.94 -16.11 -9.89
C ALA A 138 2.96 -15.97 -8.75
N PHE A 139 4.23 -15.69 -9.08
CA PHE A 139 5.27 -15.43 -8.08
C PHE A 139 4.91 -14.27 -7.15
N LEU A 140 4.42 -13.16 -7.71
CA LEU A 140 4.02 -12.02 -6.89
C LEU A 140 2.88 -12.38 -5.94
N TYR A 141 1.89 -13.13 -6.43
CA TYR A 141 0.77 -13.60 -5.62
C TYR A 141 1.22 -14.51 -4.46
N GLU A 142 2.20 -15.40 -4.70
CA GLU A 142 2.81 -16.24 -3.65
C GLU A 142 3.51 -15.41 -2.58
N GLU A 143 4.32 -14.42 -2.97
CA GLU A 143 4.99 -13.51 -2.02
C GLU A 143 3.96 -12.70 -1.20
N GLY A 144 2.84 -12.31 -1.83
CA GLY A 144 1.73 -11.68 -1.13
C GLY A 144 1.01 -12.61 -0.13
N LEU A 145 0.92 -13.92 -0.42
CA LEU A 145 0.39 -14.90 0.52
C LEU A 145 1.32 -15.09 1.72
N GLU A 146 2.63 -15.18 1.47
CA GLU A 146 3.64 -15.27 2.53
C GLU A 146 3.57 -14.04 3.42
N PHE A 147 3.59 -12.83 2.84
CA PHE A 147 3.45 -11.58 3.58
C PHE A 147 2.22 -11.59 4.50
N ARG A 148 1.05 -11.99 3.99
CA ARG A 148 -0.18 -12.02 4.81
C ARG A 148 -0.15 -13.06 5.91
N THR A 149 0.64 -14.12 5.76
CA THR A 149 0.80 -15.17 6.77
C THR A 149 1.74 -14.72 7.88
N GLU A 150 2.78 -13.96 7.53
CA GLU A 150 3.77 -13.42 8.47
C GLU A 150 3.35 -12.07 9.09
N TYR A 151 2.29 -11.44 8.57
CA TYR A 151 1.80 -10.17 9.09
C TYR A 151 1.04 -10.36 10.41
N GLU A 152 1.75 -10.22 11.52
CA GLU A 152 1.22 -10.45 12.89
C GLU A 152 0.62 -9.21 13.56
N VAL A 153 0.38 -8.10 12.84
CA VAL A 153 -0.17 -6.88 13.45
C VAL A 153 -1.68 -6.99 13.64
N ASP A 154 -2.11 -7.01 14.90
CA ASP A 154 -3.52 -6.98 15.31
C ASP A 154 -3.87 -5.72 16.14
N GLU A 155 -5.14 -5.58 16.50
CA GLU A 155 -5.63 -4.42 17.25
C GLU A 155 -5.05 -4.36 18.68
N ASP A 156 -4.86 -5.51 19.33
CA ASP A 156 -4.36 -5.62 20.70
C ASP A 156 -2.90 -5.16 20.81
N LEU A 157 -2.07 -5.51 19.83
CA LEU A 157 -0.66 -5.09 19.73
C LEU A 157 -0.48 -3.59 19.51
N LEU A 158 -1.48 -2.94 18.90
CA LEU A 158 -1.44 -1.53 18.54
C LEU A 158 -1.96 -0.60 19.65
N GLY A 159 -2.91 -1.06 20.47
CA GLY A 159 -3.64 -0.23 21.44
C GLY A 159 -2.75 0.55 22.40
N ASP A 160 -1.64 -0.03 22.86
CA ASP A 160 -0.69 0.65 23.75
C ASP A 160 0.32 1.54 23.02
N ARG A 161 0.69 1.16 21.78
CA ARG A 161 1.81 1.78 21.04
C ARG A 161 1.36 2.96 20.17
N LEU A 162 0.09 3.00 19.76
CA LEU A 162 -0.51 4.07 18.96
C LEU A 162 -1.25 5.13 19.78
N LYS A 163 -1.04 5.19 21.11
CA LYS A 163 -1.58 6.25 21.97
C LYS A 163 -1.11 7.66 21.61
N LYS A 164 0.00 7.78 20.87
CA LYS A 164 0.59 9.06 20.45
C LYS A 164 0.75 9.06 18.94
N ALA A 165 0.22 10.09 18.29
CA ALA A 165 0.43 10.32 16.85
C ALA A 165 1.92 10.35 16.47
N GLN A 166 2.78 10.81 17.39
CA GLN A 166 4.23 10.87 17.19
C GLN A 166 4.84 9.52 16.77
N THR A 167 4.31 8.39 17.26
CA THR A 167 4.81 7.06 16.87
C THR A 167 4.74 6.83 15.36
N ILE A 168 3.65 7.28 14.72
CA ILE A 168 3.49 7.20 13.27
C ILE A 168 4.44 8.18 12.58
N LEU A 169 4.51 9.43 13.06
CA LEU A 169 5.36 10.46 12.46
C LEU A 169 6.84 10.07 12.48
N ASP A 170 7.32 9.51 13.59
CA ASP A 170 8.69 9.02 13.73
C ASP A 170 8.99 7.87 12.76
N ALA A 171 8.04 6.94 12.58
CA ALA A 171 8.17 5.84 11.64
C ALA A 171 8.27 6.35 10.19
N LEU A 172 7.41 7.30 9.80
CA LEU A 172 7.44 7.93 8.47
C LEU A 172 8.76 8.69 8.23
N ASP A 173 9.21 9.47 9.20
CA ASP A 173 10.48 10.21 9.10
C ASP A 173 11.67 9.26 8.96
N LYS A 174 11.67 8.17 9.72
CA LYS A 174 12.72 7.15 9.66
C LYS A 174 12.74 6.44 8.30
N ARG A 175 11.56 6.15 7.73
CA ARG A 175 11.44 5.59 6.37
C ARG A 175 12.00 6.56 5.34
N ARG A 176 11.51 7.80 5.34
CA ARG A 176 11.95 8.86 4.41
C ARG A 176 13.47 9.06 4.45
N GLN A 177 14.06 9.06 5.64
CA GLN A 177 15.51 9.18 5.81
C GLN A 177 16.28 7.96 5.29
N SER A 178 15.72 6.76 5.40
CA SER A 178 16.35 5.53 4.89
C SER A 178 16.41 5.47 3.37
N GLU A 179 15.44 6.09 2.68
CA GLU A 179 15.37 6.15 1.21
C GLU A 179 16.28 7.23 0.60
N THR A 180 16.77 8.18 1.42
CA THR A 180 17.65 9.27 0.98
C THR A 180 19.15 8.90 1.12
N ARG A 181 19.47 7.74 1.71
CA ARG A 181 20.84 7.25 1.91
C ARG A 181 21.26 6.28 0.81
#